data_AF-A0A059G024-F1
#
_entry.id   AF-A0A059G024-F1
#
_cell.length_a   1.000
_cell.length_b   1.000
_cell.length_c   1.000
_cell.angle_alpha   90.00
_cell.angle_beta   90.00
_cell.angle_gamma   90.00
#
_symmetry.space_group_name_H-M   'P 1'
#
loop_
_entity.id
_entity.type
_entity.pdbx_description
1 polymer ?
#
loop_
_entity_poly.entity_id
_entity_poly.type
_entity_poly.pdbx_seq_one_letter_code
_entity_poly.pdbx_strand_id
1 'polypeptide(L)'
;MIRTLASLALLAAACLPALADDSEDAADMNDIFVQGLASGATPQTVNEKWTCAVFWNVWTEFAEKDLGAEFVALLDPELGTGPARAASAHWEREAVLAMGMGMGELDAETELYLEQQTESAWDLAEGVVWGDDYTYLFILGECAAPPAQ
;
A
#
# COMPACT_ATOMS: atom_id res chain seq x y z
N MET A 1 53.97 34.90 24.06
CA MET A 1 54.10 34.21 22.76
C MET A 1 53.46 32.84 22.87
N ILE A 2 52.70 32.44 21.85
CA ILE A 2 52.05 31.11 21.60
C ILE A 2 50.70 30.95 22.34
N ARG A 3 49.51 31.18 21.71
CA ARG A 3 48.70 30.33 20.77
C ARG A 3 48.32 28.98 21.44
N THR A 4 47.07 28.49 21.55
CA THR A 4 45.93 28.45 20.61
C THR A 4 44.75 27.69 21.27
N LEU A 5 43.51 28.03 20.86
CA LEU A 5 42.30 27.20 20.63
C LEU A 5 41.70 26.41 21.80
N ALA A 6 40.50 26.75 22.31
CA ALA A 6 39.18 26.53 21.70
C ALA A 6 38.87 25.03 21.46
N SER A 7 37.90 24.51 22.19
CA SER A 7 37.12 23.34 21.76
C SER A 7 35.68 23.57 22.21
N LEU A 8 34.90 24.11 21.28
CA LEU A 8 33.45 24.09 21.35
C LEU A 8 33.00 22.64 21.54
N ALA A 9 32.17 22.41 22.56
CA ALA A 9 31.36 21.20 22.61
C ALA A 9 30.46 21.21 21.36
N LEU A 10 30.68 20.23 20.49
CA LEU A 10 29.87 19.99 19.31
C LEU A 10 28.40 19.78 19.74
N LEU A 11 27.51 20.66 19.29
CA LEU A 11 26.08 20.36 19.22
C LEU A 11 25.89 19.22 18.23
N ALA A 12 25.70 18.00 18.73
CA ALA A 12 25.20 16.88 17.95
C ALA A 12 23.72 16.67 18.29
N ALA A 13 22.86 17.59 17.87
CA ALA A 13 21.41 17.47 18.06
C ALA A 13 20.66 18.38 17.08
N ALA A 14 20.78 18.14 15.79
CA ALA A 14 19.91 18.78 14.79
C ALA A 14 20.01 18.05 13.44
N CYS A 15 19.46 16.85 13.33
CA CYS A 15 19.13 16.21 12.04
C CYS A 15 18.17 15.00 12.21
N LEU A 16 17.43 14.89 13.32
CA LEU A 16 16.46 13.79 13.53
C LEU A 16 14.98 14.07 13.16
N PRO A 17 14.54 15.26 12.69
CA PRO A 17 13.09 15.48 12.54
C PRO A 17 12.46 14.67 11.41
N ALA A 18 13.15 14.45 10.27
CA ALA A 18 12.58 13.74 9.12
C ALA A 18 12.30 12.25 9.43
N LEU A 19 13.24 11.56 10.08
CA LEU A 19 13.08 10.15 10.43
C LEU A 19 12.03 9.91 11.52
N ALA A 20 11.74 10.92 12.35
CA ALA A 20 10.70 10.82 13.37
C ALA A 20 9.31 10.99 12.75
N ASP A 21 9.16 11.93 11.81
CA ASP A 21 7.95 12.13 10.99
C ASP A 21 7.61 10.84 10.22
N ASP A 22 8.58 10.30 9.48
CA ASP A 22 8.42 9.07 8.70
C ASP A 22 7.98 7.87 9.57
N SER A 23 8.44 7.82 10.81
CA SER A 23 8.10 6.73 11.74
C SER A 23 6.69 6.85 12.32
N GLU A 24 6.19 8.07 12.48
CA GLU A 24 4.82 8.35 12.95
C GLU A 24 3.83 8.08 11.82
N ASP A 25 4.11 8.60 10.60
CA ASP A 25 3.28 8.36 9.42
C ASP A 25 3.20 6.86 9.07
N ALA A 26 4.32 6.15 9.11
CA ALA A 26 4.33 4.70 8.90
C ALA A 26 3.52 3.95 9.96
N ALA A 27 3.54 4.41 11.22
CA ALA A 27 2.75 3.80 12.28
C ALA A 27 1.24 4.01 12.06
N ASP A 28 0.82 5.22 11.70
CA ASP A 28 -0.58 5.53 11.39
C ASP A 28 -1.09 4.71 10.19
N MET A 29 -0.27 4.61 9.15
CA MET A 29 -0.54 3.78 7.98
C MET A 29 -0.72 2.30 8.35
N ASN A 30 0.16 1.76 9.18
CA ASN A 30 0.08 0.38 9.66
C ASN A 30 -1.17 0.16 10.52
N ASP A 31 -1.50 1.09 11.41
CA ASP A 31 -2.69 0.99 12.26
C ASP A 31 -3.97 0.96 11.43
N ILE A 32 -4.03 1.70 10.32
CA ILE A 32 -5.20 1.72 9.42
C ILE A 32 -5.28 0.45 8.57
N PHE A 33 -4.15 -0.04 8.08
CA PHE A 33 -4.09 -1.35 7.42
C PHE A 33 -4.56 -2.47 8.37
N VAL A 34 -4.11 -2.47 9.62
CA VAL A 34 -4.54 -3.43 10.65
C VAL A 34 -6.02 -3.29 10.98
N GLN A 35 -6.59 -2.09 10.95
CA GLN A 35 -8.04 -1.90 11.08
C GLN A 35 -8.80 -2.54 9.92
N GLY A 36 -8.30 -2.42 8.69
CA GLY A 36 -8.86 -3.10 7.52
C GLY A 36 -8.82 -4.62 7.68
N LEU A 37 -7.66 -5.17 8.08
CA LEU A 37 -7.52 -6.61 8.40
C LEU A 37 -8.53 -7.07 9.45
N ALA A 38 -8.73 -6.26 10.50
CA ALA A 38 -9.61 -6.57 11.62
C ALA A 38 -11.11 -6.39 11.30
N SER A 39 -11.46 -5.75 10.18
CA SER A 39 -12.86 -5.58 9.77
C SER A 39 -13.53 -6.93 9.48
N GLY A 40 -12.72 -7.92 9.07
CA GLY A 40 -13.19 -9.25 8.67
C GLY A 40 -13.99 -9.24 7.37
N ALA A 41 -14.07 -8.11 6.68
CA ALA A 41 -14.60 -8.04 5.33
C ALA A 41 -13.69 -8.85 4.40
N THR A 42 -14.31 -9.59 3.48
CA THR A 42 -13.59 -10.31 2.42
C THR A 42 -14.40 -10.16 1.14
N PRO A 43 -13.76 -9.99 -0.04
CA PRO A 43 -14.47 -9.78 -1.29
C PRO A 43 -15.30 -11.01 -1.66
N GLN A 44 -16.62 -10.83 -1.78
CA GLN A 44 -17.59 -11.88 -2.06
C GLN A 44 -17.94 -11.96 -3.55
N THR A 45 -18.16 -10.82 -4.18
CA THR A 45 -18.58 -10.73 -5.58
C THR A 45 -17.37 -10.77 -6.53
N VAL A 46 -17.64 -11.02 -7.82
CA VAL A 46 -16.62 -10.91 -8.89
C VAL A 46 -16.00 -9.51 -8.89
N ASN A 47 -16.84 -8.47 -8.83
CA ASN A 47 -16.40 -7.09 -8.89
C ASN A 47 -15.54 -6.71 -7.67
N GLU A 48 -15.93 -7.12 -6.47
CA GLU A 48 -15.13 -6.89 -5.26
C GLU A 48 -13.75 -7.54 -5.34
N LYS A 49 -13.66 -8.75 -5.91
CA LYS A 49 -12.36 -9.42 -6.13
C LYS A 49 -11.52 -8.67 -7.15
N TRP A 50 -12.13 -8.23 -8.26
CA TRP A 50 -11.45 -7.39 -9.25
C TRP A 50 -10.96 -6.06 -8.67
N THR A 51 -11.77 -5.40 -7.83
CA THR A 51 -11.34 -4.21 -7.08
C THR A 51 -10.12 -4.51 -6.22
N CYS A 52 -10.15 -5.58 -5.41
CA CYS A 52 -9.01 -5.95 -4.60
C CYS A 52 -7.75 -6.25 -5.43
N ALA A 53 -7.89 -6.91 -6.59
CA ALA A 53 -6.78 -7.16 -7.49
C ALA A 53 -6.15 -5.86 -8.00
N VAL A 54 -6.98 -4.89 -8.41
CA VAL A 54 -6.58 -3.58 -8.92
C VAL A 54 -5.89 -2.74 -7.84
N PHE A 55 -6.46 -2.64 -6.65
CA PHE A 55 -5.90 -1.86 -5.55
C PHE A 55 -4.53 -2.41 -5.13
N TRP A 56 -4.39 -3.73 -5.02
CA TRP A 56 -3.07 -4.32 -4.78
C TRP A 56 -2.11 -4.07 -5.94
N ASN A 57 -2.56 -4.12 -7.20
CA ASN A 57 -1.68 -3.81 -8.33
C ASN A 57 -1.16 -2.37 -8.29
N VAL A 58 -2.06 -1.40 -8.10
CA VAL A 58 -1.67 0.02 -7.98
C VAL A 58 -0.72 0.23 -6.82
N TRP A 59 -0.95 -0.41 -5.67
CA TRP A 59 -0.02 -0.32 -4.54
C TRP A 59 1.40 -0.81 -4.90
N THR A 60 1.53 -1.88 -5.70
CA THR A 60 2.86 -2.37 -6.13
C THR A 60 3.63 -1.40 -7.02
N GLU A 61 2.93 -0.52 -7.72
CA GLU A 61 3.54 0.51 -8.57
C GLU A 61 3.81 1.80 -7.80
N PHE A 62 2.90 2.15 -6.88
CA PHE A 62 2.93 3.37 -6.10
C PHE A 62 3.93 3.32 -4.94
N ALA A 63 3.89 2.28 -4.10
CA ALA A 63 4.52 2.31 -2.78
C ALA A 63 6.02 2.62 -2.83
N GLU A 64 6.80 1.84 -3.60
CA GLU A 64 8.24 2.10 -3.70
C GLU A 64 8.58 3.36 -4.51
N LYS A 65 7.73 3.72 -5.48
CA LYS A 65 7.98 4.84 -6.39
C LYS A 65 7.76 6.19 -5.71
N ASP A 66 6.67 6.32 -4.97
CA ASP A 66 6.17 7.58 -4.45
C ASP A 66 6.45 7.74 -2.94
N LEU A 67 6.47 6.64 -2.16
CA LEU A 67 6.87 6.68 -0.73
C LEU A 67 8.36 6.40 -0.53
N GLY A 68 8.98 5.62 -1.43
CA GLY A 68 10.39 5.25 -1.35
C GLY A 68 10.65 3.98 -0.53
N ALA A 69 11.69 3.24 -0.92
CA ALA A 69 12.01 1.93 -0.33
C ALA A 69 12.36 1.97 1.17
N GLU A 70 12.94 3.07 1.66
CA GLU A 70 13.27 3.23 3.08
C GLU A 70 12.01 3.39 3.94
N PHE A 71 11.02 4.15 3.46
CA PHE A 71 9.74 4.32 4.14
C PHE A 71 8.91 3.04 4.07
N VAL A 72 8.83 2.38 2.91
CA VAL A 72 8.14 1.09 2.76
C VAL A 72 8.70 0.02 3.71
N ALA A 73 9.99 0.08 4.06
CA ALA A 73 10.59 -0.83 5.04
C ALA A 73 10.12 -0.61 6.49
N LEU A 74 9.45 0.52 6.78
CA LEU A 74 8.81 0.82 8.06
C LEU A 74 7.34 0.34 8.11
N LEU A 75 6.75 0.00 6.96
CA LEU A 75 5.37 -0.46 6.87
C LEU A 75 5.23 -1.94 7.26
N ASP A 76 3.99 -2.39 7.43
CA ASP A 76 3.65 -3.79 7.63
C ASP A 76 4.26 -4.64 6.48
N PRO A 77 4.90 -5.78 6.78
CA PRO A 77 5.51 -6.62 5.74
C PRO A 77 4.55 -7.03 4.60
N GLU A 78 3.24 -7.16 4.87
CA GLU A 78 2.22 -7.48 3.86
C GLU A 78 2.02 -6.32 2.85
N LEU A 79 2.39 -5.09 3.22
CA LEU A 79 2.43 -3.95 2.32
C LEU A 79 3.71 -3.91 1.46
N GLY A 80 4.64 -4.85 1.63
CA GLY A 80 5.80 -4.97 0.76
C GLY A 80 5.46 -5.39 -0.67
N THR A 81 6.32 -5.05 -1.64
CA THR A 81 6.12 -5.34 -3.07
C THR A 81 5.85 -6.81 -3.38
N GLY A 82 6.51 -7.74 -2.68
CA GLY A 82 6.32 -9.18 -2.88
C GLY A 82 4.91 -9.64 -2.49
N PRO A 83 4.51 -9.49 -1.22
CA PRO A 83 3.16 -9.80 -0.76
C PRO A 83 2.07 -9.07 -1.54
N ALA A 84 2.23 -7.78 -1.85
CA ALA A 84 1.28 -7.02 -2.64
C ALA A 84 1.04 -7.61 -4.04
N ARG A 85 2.11 -8.02 -4.75
CA ARG A 85 1.99 -8.73 -6.04
C ARG A 85 1.26 -10.07 -5.89
N ALA A 86 1.55 -10.79 -4.80
CA ALA A 86 0.89 -12.06 -4.53
C ALA A 86 -0.62 -11.88 -4.25
N ALA A 87 -0.98 -10.82 -3.52
CA ALA A 87 -2.36 -10.48 -3.22
C ALA A 87 -3.14 -10.05 -4.48
N SER A 88 -2.56 -9.19 -5.32
CA SER A 88 -3.16 -8.81 -6.60
C SER A 88 -3.44 -10.05 -7.47
N ALA A 89 -2.43 -10.90 -7.66
CA ALA A 89 -2.56 -12.10 -8.46
C ALA A 89 -3.53 -13.13 -7.85
N HIS A 90 -3.65 -13.20 -6.52
CA HIS A 90 -4.63 -14.03 -5.85
C HIS A 90 -6.05 -13.62 -6.23
N TRP A 91 -6.37 -12.33 -6.06
CA TRP A 91 -7.73 -11.85 -6.32
C TRP A 91 -8.11 -11.84 -7.80
N GLU A 92 -7.15 -11.58 -8.70
CA GLU A 92 -7.36 -11.76 -10.14
C GLU A 92 -7.79 -13.21 -10.46
N ARG A 93 -7.08 -14.21 -9.90
CA ARG A 93 -7.44 -15.62 -10.11
C ARG A 93 -8.83 -15.94 -9.55
N GLU A 94 -9.14 -15.48 -8.34
CA GLU A 94 -10.44 -15.73 -7.72
C GLU A 94 -11.58 -15.03 -8.49
N ALA A 95 -11.34 -13.86 -9.07
CA ALA A 95 -12.31 -13.14 -9.90
C ALA A 95 -12.58 -13.91 -11.20
N VAL A 96 -11.53 -14.35 -11.91
CA VAL A 96 -11.65 -15.17 -13.13
C VAL A 96 -12.40 -16.48 -12.84
N LEU A 97 -12.06 -17.16 -11.73
CA LEU A 97 -12.74 -18.38 -11.31
C LEU A 97 -14.23 -18.12 -11.03
N ALA A 98 -14.56 -17.01 -10.38
CA ALA A 98 -15.94 -16.65 -10.05
C ALA A 98 -16.78 -16.28 -11.30
N MET A 99 -16.16 -15.74 -12.35
CA MET A 99 -16.84 -15.48 -13.63
C MET A 99 -17.05 -16.73 -14.48
N GLY A 100 -16.33 -17.82 -14.20
CA GLY A 100 -16.35 -19.03 -15.03
C GLY A 100 -15.74 -18.83 -16.42
N MET A 101 -14.90 -17.80 -16.58
CA MET A 101 -14.23 -17.48 -17.84
C MET A 101 -12.87 -18.19 -17.96
N GLY A 102 -12.42 -18.45 -19.19
CA GLY A 102 -11.04 -18.86 -19.44
C GLY A 102 -10.07 -17.71 -19.20
N MET A 103 -8.78 -18.01 -18.96
CA MET A 103 -7.70 -17.05 -18.64
C MET A 103 -7.44 -15.91 -19.66
N GLY A 104 -8.25 -15.75 -20.72
CA GLY A 104 -7.94 -14.85 -21.84
C GLY A 104 -9.07 -13.95 -22.33
N GLU A 105 -10.25 -13.95 -21.71
CA GLU A 105 -11.36 -13.10 -22.16
C GLU A 105 -12.04 -12.45 -20.95
N LEU A 106 -11.83 -11.14 -20.79
CA LEU A 106 -12.72 -10.29 -20.01
C LEU A 106 -13.80 -9.78 -20.96
N ASP A 107 -15.03 -9.65 -20.49
CA ASP A 107 -16.05 -8.92 -21.24
C ASP A 107 -15.82 -7.40 -21.14
N ALA A 108 -16.37 -6.66 -22.11
CA ALA A 108 -16.18 -5.21 -22.18
C ALA A 108 -16.74 -4.45 -20.95
N GLU A 109 -17.71 -5.03 -20.25
CA GLU A 109 -18.25 -4.45 -19.02
C GLU A 109 -17.22 -4.56 -17.89
N THR A 110 -16.57 -5.71 -17.77
CA THR A 110 -15.50 -5.95 -16.79
C THR A 110 -14.27 -5.10 -17.11
N GLU A 111 -13.88 -4.97 -18.38
CA GLU A 111 -12.77 -4.09 -18.78
C GLU A 111 -13.04 -2.63 -18.34
N LEU A 112 -14.20 -2.08 -18.67
CA LEU A 112 -14.59 -0.72 -18.28
C LEU A 112 -14.66 -0.55 -16.76
N TYR A 113 -15.12 -1.57 -16.04
CA TYR A 113 -15.13 -1.58 -14.58
C TYR A 113 -13.70 -1.49 -14.01
N LEU A 114 -12.78 -2.31 -14.52
CA LEU A 114 -11.39 -2.32 -14.08
C LEU A 114 -10.68 -0.99 -14.36
N GLU A 115 -10.95 -0.36 -15.50
CA GLU A 115 -10.44 0.98 -15.81
C GLU A 115 -10.87 2.00 -14.74
N GLN A 116 -12.17 2.03 -14.40
CA GLN A 116 -12.70 2.94 -13.37
C GLN A 116 -12.12 2.66 -11.98
N GLN A 117 -11.95 1.37 -11.63
CA GLN A 117 -11.33 1.01 -10.34
C GLN A 117 -9.85 1.38 -10.31
N THR A 118 -9.16 1.33 -11.45
CA THR A 118 -7.74 1.72 -11.54
C THR A 118 -7.58 3.22 -11.34
N GLU A 119 -8.42 4.04 -11.96
CA GLU A 119 -8.44 5.50 -11.71
C GLU A 119 -8.72 5.81 -10.23
N SER A 120 -9.73 5.15 -9.65
CA SER A 120 -10.09 5.35 -8.24
C SER A 120 -8.96 4.93 -7.28
N ALA A 121 -8.26 3.83 -7.60
CA ALA A 121 -7.14 3.35 -6.81
C ALA A 121 -5.95 4.31 -6.86
N TRP A 122 -5.64 4.88 -8.02
CA TRP A 122 -4.58 5.90 -8.13
C TRP A 122 -4.93 7.18 -7.37
N ASP A 123 -6.16 7.69 -7.49
CA ASP A 123 -6.60 8.88 -6.76
C ASP A 123 -6.44 8.70 -5.23
N LEU A 124 -6.84 7.53 -4.72
CA LEU A 124 -6.71 7.21 -3.30
C LEU A 124 -5.25 6.97 -2.88
N ALA A 125 -4.45 6.30 -3.72
CA ALA A 125 -3.04 6.09 -3.46
C ALA A 125 -2.29 7.44 -3.38
N GLU A 126 -2.53 8.36 -4.33
CA GLU A 126 -1.94 9.70 -4.29
C GLU A 126 -2.33 10.47 -3.02
N GLY A 127 -3.53 10.26 -2.48
CA GLY A 127 -3.97 10.81 -1.19
C GLY A 127 -3.13 10.37 0.01
N VAL A 128 -2.54 9.17 -0.04
CA VAL A 128 -1.66 8.63 1.02
C VAL A 128 -0.38 9.46 1.18
N VAL A 129 0.22 9.92 0.08
CA VAL A 129 1.46 10.74 0.11
C VAL A 129 1.27 12.06 0.87
N TRP A 130 0.05 12.59 0.87
CA TRP A 130 -0.24 13.88 1.52
C TRP A 130 -0.76 13.72 2.95
N GLY A 131 -0.89 12.48 3.46
CA GLY A 131 -1.42 12.19 4.79
C GLY A 131 -2.90 12.55 4.97
N ASP A 132 -3.61 12.81 3.86
CA ASP A 132 -4.97 13.34 3.88
C ASP A 132 -6.03 12.22 3.79
N ASP A 133 -5.69 11.07 3.19
CA ASP A 133 -6.62 9.96 3.01
C ASP A 133 -5.95 8.58 3.09
N TYR A 134 -6.10 7.92 4.23
CA TYR A 134 -5.64 6.55 4.45
C TYR A 134 -6.71 5.49 4.17
N THR A 135 -7.86 5.87 3.58
CA THR A 135 -8.90 4.91 3.16
C THR A 135 -8.33 3.84 2.24
N TYR A 136 -7.32 4.20 1.43
CA TYR A 136 -6.60 3.24 0.59
C TYR A 136 -6.02 2.08 1.39
N LEU A 137 -5.34 2.36 2.51
CA LEU A 137 -4.71 1.32 3.34
C LEU A 137 -5.74 0.47 4.07
N PHE A 138 -6.86 1.06 4.47
CA PHE A 138 -7.97 0.30 5.03
C PHE A 138 -8.48 -0.73 4.01
N ILE A 139 -8.71 -0.30 2.76
CA ILE A 139 -9.14 -1.18 1.66
C ILE A 139 -8.10 -2.28 1.40
N LEU A 140 -6.80 -1.96 1.38
CA LEU A 140 -5.76 -2.97 1.24
C LEU A 140 -5.84 -4.01 2.38
N GLY A 141 -6.13 -3.59 3.60
CA GLY A 141 -6.36 -4.48 4.74
C GLY A 141 -7.56 -5.41 4.54
N GLU A 142 -8.70 -4.88 4.08
CA GLU A 142 -9.89 -5.71 3.75
C GLU A 142 -9.62 -6.68 2.60
N CYS A 143 -8.75 -6.27 1.68
CA CYS A 143 -8.32 -7.04 0.53
C CYS A 143 -7.09 -7.90 0.82
N ALA A 144 -6.62 -8.05 2.05
CA ALA A 144 -5.45 -8.88 2.32
C ALA A 144 -5.71 -10.33 1.87
N ALA A 145 -4.79 -10.89 1.08
CA ALA A 145 -4.94 -12.25 0.62
C ALA A 145 -4.78 -13.25 1.79
N PRO A 146 -5.50 -14.39 1.77
CA PRO A 146 -5.30 -15.42 2.77
C PRO A 146 -3.84 -15.93 2.72
N PRO A 147 -3.27 -16.39 3.85
CA PRO A 147 -1.96 -17.02 3.85
C PRO A 147 -1.90 -18.14 2.81
N ALA A 148 -0.83 -18.19 2.02
CA ALA A 148 -0.62 -19.27 1.07
C ALA A 148 -0.61 -20.62 1.82
N GLN A 149 -1.46 -21.55 1.38
CA GLN A 149 -1.55 -22.92 1.92
C GLN A 149 -0.52 -23.86 1.29
#